data_AF-A0A0G4NEC5-F1
#
_entry.id   AF-A0A0G4NEC5-F1
#
_cell.length_a   1.000
_cell.length_b   1.000
_cell.length_c   1.000
_cell.angle_alpha   90.00
_cell.angle_beta   90.00
_cell.angle_gamma   90.00
#
_symmetry.space_group_name_H-M   'P 1'
#
loop_
_entity.id
_entity.type
_entity.pdbx_description
1 polymer ?
#
loop_
_entity_poly.entity_id
_entity_poly.type
_entity_poly.pdbx_seq_one_letter_code
_entity_poly.pdbx_strand_id
1 'polypeptide(L)'
;GAPYHRLAIFVLDQPGNKPLDIAALRAQYSKKTVTDESSSSSSAVAAPATGFSLKSLRDKFALTPTGFTLFRTVWDEHTADVMHRAGVPGADVEFRPNRVYSMKPPKAPRGWEAKRQGPKYRHLWKYTKRIRGLSNAKGWIVKKRADGNGKRG
;
A
#
# COMPACT_ATOMS: atom_id res chain seq x y z
N GLY A 1 7.76 -4.41 -0.85
CA GLY A 1 7.49 -3.20 -1.66
C GLY A 1 6.80 -2.05 -0.92
N ALA A 2 7.00 -1.89 0.39
CA ALA A 2 6.59 -0.65 1.07
C ALA A 2 7.56 0.50 0.72
N PRO A 3 7.13 1.78 0.77
CA PRO A 3 8.05 2.92 0.63
C PRO A 3 9.02 2.98 1.82
N TYR A 4 10.06 3.82 1.70
CA TYR A 4 11.00 4.03 2.78
C TYR A 4 10.31 4.51 4.06
N HIS A 5 10.77 4.01 5.20
CA HIS A 5 10.33 4.46 6.51
C HIS A 5 11.22 5.59 7.01
N ARG A 6 10.66 6.48 7.82
CA ARG A 6 11.33 7.64 8.40
C ARG A 6 11.53 7.40 9.88
N LEU A 7 12.78 7.33 10.31
CA LEU A 7 13.15 7.21 11.71
C LEU A 7 13.61 8.56 12.21
N ALA A 8 12.66 9.28 12.80
CA ALA A 8 12.87 10.60 13.39
C ALA A 8 13.33 10.44 14.84
N ILE A 9 14.46 11.06 15.18
CA ILE A 9 15.00 11.12 16.53
C ILE A 9 14.79 12.54 17.04
N PHE A 10 14.12 12.67 18.18
CA PHE A 10 13.88 13.95 18.84
C PHE A 10 14.59 13.98 20.18
N VAL A 11 15.21 15.11 20.50
CA VAL A 11 15.74 15.44 21.82
C VAL A 11 14.81 16.46 22.44
N LEU A 12 14.31 16.16 23.63
CA LEU A 12 13.32 16.95 24.35
C LEU A 12 13.88 17.32 25.73
N ASP A 13 13.87 18.60 26.06
CA ASP A 13 14.25 19.10 27.38
C ASP A 13 13.10 18.94 28.39
N GLN A 14 13.48 18.63 29.63
CA GLN A 14 12.56 18.46 30.75
C GLN A 14 12.35 19.81 31.45
N PRO A 15 11.10 20.14 31.85
CA PRO A 15 10.81 21.42 32.48
C PRO A 15 11.52 21.56 33.83
N GLY A 16 12.28 22.66 33.98
CA GLY A 16 12.88 23.06 35.26
C GLY A 16 13.91 22.08 35.83
N ASN A 17 14.61 21.30 34.99
CA ASN A 17 15.60 20.30 35.39
C ASN A 17 15.09 19.26 36.40
N LYS A 18 13.76 19.02 36.44
CA LYS A 18 13.17 17.98 37.28
C LYS A 18 13.15 16.66 36.52
N PRO A 19 13.59 15.55 37.14
CA PRO A 19 13.57 14.25 36.49
C PRO A 19 12.12 13.82 36.21
N LEU A 20 11.90 13.31 35.01
CA LEU A 20 10.63 12.70 34.62
C LEU A 20 10.30 11.45 35.44
N ASP A 21 9.04 11.22 35.77
CA ASP A 21 8.60 9.94 36.33
C ASP A 21 8.64 8.83 35.26
N ILE A 22 9.68 8.01 35.35
CA ILE A 22 9.93 6.88 34.45
C ILE A 22 8.84 5.81 34.59
N ALA A 23 8.27 5.63 35.79
CA ALA A 23 7.23 4.63 36.04
C ALA A 23 5.93 5.03 35.31
N ALA A 24 5.51 6.30 35.43
CA ALA A 24 4.37 6.83 34.68
C ALA A 24 4.59 6.76 33.16
N LEU A 25 5.79 7.08 32.67
CA LEU A 25 6.11 6.98 31.25
C LEU A 25 6.02 5.52 30.75
N ARG A 26 6.61 4.58 31.50
CA ARG A 26 6.51 3.15 31.18
C ARG A 26 5.06 2.68 31.23
N ALA A 27 4.26 3.07 32.22
CA ALA A 27 2.86 2.65 32.29
C ALA A 27 2.04 3.11 31.07
N GLN A 28 2.35 4.28 30.51
CA GLN A 28 1.61 4.84 29.37
C GLN A 28 2.11 4.38 28.00
N TYR A 29 3.41 4.07 27.87
CA TYR A 29 4.05 3.84 26.58
C TYR A 29 4.81 2.50 26.46
N SER A 30 4.86 1.67 27.51
CA SER A 30 5.29 0.29 27.37
C SER A 30 4.30 -0.41 26.46
N LYS A 31 4.78 -0.92 25.32
CA LYS A 31 3.99 -1.76 24.45
C LYS A 31 3.39 -2.90 25.30
N LYS A 32 2.06 -3.04 25.30
CA LYS A 32 1.45 -4.36 25.42
C LYS A 32 1.91 -5.12 24.18
N THR A 33 2.92 -5.96 24.33
CA THR A 33 3.30 -6.92 23.29
C THR A 33 2.10 -7.82 23.04
N VAL A 34 1.68 -7.91 21.78
CA VAL A 34 0.68 -8.86 21.31
C VAL A 34 1.31 -10.24 21.43
N THR A 35 1.17 -10.86 22.60
CA THR A 35 1.54 -12.26 22.88
C THR A 35 0.48 -12.93 23.76
N ASP A 36 -0.77 -12.44 23.74
CA ASP A 36 -1.89 -13.20 24.29
C ASP A 36 -2.67 -13.80 23.13
N GLU A 37 -2.32 -15.06 22.84
CA GLU A 37 -3.01 -16.04 21.98
C GLU A 37 -4.42 -16.37 22.53
N SER A 38 -5.25 -15.37 22.84
CA SER A 38 -6.57 -15.57 23.44
C SER A 38 -7.66 -14.63 22.93
N SER A 39 -7.41 -13.78 21.93
CA SER A 39 -8.48 -13.05 21.23
C SER A 39 -8.85 -13.76 19.94
N SER A 40 -9.66 -14.79 20.08
CA SER A 40 -10.36 -15.49 19.00
C SER A 40 -11.35 -14.56 18.28
N SER A 41 -10.95 -13.96 17.17
CA SER A 41 -11.87 -13.63 16.08
C SER A 41 -11.12 -13.46 14.76
N SER A 42 -11.64 -14.13 13.75
CA SER A 42 -11.14 -14.29 12.39
C SER A 42 -10.84 -12.96 11.67
N SER A 43 -9.73 -12.96 10.92
CA SER A 43 -9.36 -11.96 9.91
C SER A 43 -9.19 -10.52 10.38
N ALA A 44 -8.18 -10.27 11.21
CA ALA A 44 -7.55 -8.96 11.29
C ALA A 44 -6.04 -9.15 11.11
N VAL A 45 -5.52 -8.70 9.97
CA VAL A 45 -4.09 -8.43 9.79
C VAL A 45 -3.63 -7.68 11.04
N ALA A 46 -2.71 -8.27 11.81
CA ALA A 46 -2.19 -7.68 13.04
C ALA A 46 -1.75 -6.24 12.76
N ALA A 47 -2.61 -5.28 13.13
CA ALA A 47 -2.32 -3.88 12.91
C ALA A 47 -1.08 -3.54 13.74
N PRO A 48 -0.08 -2.84 13.18
CA PRO A 48 1.07 -2.41 13.96
C PRO A 48 0.57 -1.65 15.19
N ALA A 49 1.10 -2.05 16.35
CA ALA A 49 0.76 -1.55 17.67
C ALA A 49 0.40 -0.06 17.66
N THR A 50 -0.81 0.23 18.16
CA THR A 50 -1.40 1.52 18.49
C THR A 50 -0.44 2.71 18.55
N GLY A 51 -0.76 3.74 17.75
CA GLY A 51 0.10 4.87 17.40
C GLY A 51 0.65 5.67 18.57
N PHE A 52 1.96 5.54 18.81
CA PHE A 52 2.72 6.51 19.57
C PHE A 52 2.58 7.90 18.94
N SER A 53 2.13 8.88 19.73
CA SER A 53 2.01 10.27 19.30
C SER A 53 2.97 11.16 20.08
N LEU A 54 3.97 11.70 19.40
CA LEU A 54 4.95 12.61 19.99
C LEU A 54 4.29 13.87 20.58
N LYS A 55 3.24 14.38 19.92
CA LYS A 55 2.45 15.51 20.43
C LYS A 55 1.87 15.18 21.81
N SER A 56 1.26 14.00 21.95
CA SER A 56 0.66 13.58 23.23
C SER A 56 1.71 13.45 24.33
N LEU A 57 2.90 12.92 24.00
CA LEU A 57 4.00 12.78 24.95
C LEU A 57 4.51 14.15 25.40
N ARG A 58 4.70 15.07 24.46
CA ARG A 58 5.12 16.45 24.75
C ARG A 58 4.14 17.16 25.68
N ASP A 59 2.85 17.12 25.35
CA ASP A 59 1.83 17.88 26.06
C ASP A 59 1.58 17.33 27.47
N LYS A 60 1.62 15.99 27.67
CA LYS A 60 1.43 15.35 28.98
C LYS A 60 2.56 15.62 29.96
N PHE A 61 3.79 15.71 29.46
CA PHE A 61 4.99 15.85 30.27
C PHE A 61 5.60 17.25 30.21
N ALA A 62 4.90 18.20 29.56
CA ALA A 62 5.33 19.58 29.37
C ALA A 62 6.78 19.70 28.84
N LEU A 63 7.13 18.84 27.89
CA LEU A 63 8.49 18.77 27.33
C LEU A 63 8.69 19.83 26.24
N THR A 64 9.91 20.32 26.07
CA THR A 64 10.26 21.27 25.01
C THR A 64 11.19 20.60 23.99
N PRO A 65 10.85 20.55 22.70
CA PRO A 65 11.73 19.95 21.69
C PRO A 65 12.93 20.87 21.41
N THR A 66 14.13 20.31 21.51
CA THR A 66 15.40 21.06 21.42
C THR A 66 16.27 20.58 20.27
N GLY A 67 16.28 19.27 20.00
CA GLY A 67 17.09 18.67 18.94
C GLY A 67 16.28 17.75 18.03
N PHE A 68 16.73 17.62 16.79
CA PHE A 68 16.08 16.78 15.78
C PHE A 68 17.10 16.21 14.78
N THR A 69 16.96 14.92 14.47
CA THR A 69 17.62 14.30 13.31
C THR A 69 16.71 13.25 12.68
N LEU A 70 16.99 12.92 11.42
CA LEU A 70 16.16 12.03 10.62
C LEU A 70 17.01 11.17 9.71
N PHE A 71 16.74 9.87 9.73
CA PHE A 71 17.25 8.95 8.72
C PHE A 71 16.12 8.11 8.13
N ARG A 72 16.44 7.45 7.01
CA ARG A 72 15.49 6.64 6.25
C ARG A 72 15.96 5.20 6.24
N THR A 73 15.02 4.28 6.28
CA THR A 73 15.26 2.86 6.11
C THR A 73 14.40 2.31 4.99
N VAL A 74 14.96 1.36 4.25
CA VAL A 74 14.29 0.62 3.18
C VAL A 74 14.50 -0.86 3.47
N TRP A 75 13.60 -1.70 2.98
CA TRP A 75 13.81 -3.13 3.00
C TRP A 75 15.07 -3.50 2.20
N ASP A 76 16.00 -4.22 2.83
CA ASP A 76 17.24 -4.71 2.23
C ASP A 76 17.38 -6.24 2.39
N GLU A 77 18.54 -6.78 2.01
CA GLU A 77 18.84 -8.21 2.07
C GLU A 77 18.91 -8.76 3.52
N HIS A 78 19.20 -7.91 4.51
CA HIS A 78 19.44 -8.31 5.90
C HIS A 78 18.26 -8.05 6.84
N THR A 79 17.25 -7.32 6.38
CA THR A 79 16.10 -6.91 7.20
C THR A 79 15.36 -8.13 7.78
N ALA A 80 15.22 -9.21 7.02
CA ALA A 80 14.58 -10.45 7.47
C ALA A 80 15.31 -11.08 8.66
N ASP A 81 16.64 -11.20 8.59
CA ASP A 81 17.45 -11.78 9.67
C ASP A 81 17.35 -10.96 10.96
N VAL A 82 17.35 -9.62 10.85
CA VAL A 82 17.18 -8.72 12.00
C VAL A 82 15.81 -8.92 12.66
N MET A 83 14.75 -9.06 11.85
CA MET A 83 13.41 -9.33 12.35
C MET A 83 13.31 -10.69 13.06
N HIS A 84 13.93 -11.73 12.50
CA HIS A 84 13.97 -13.07 13.13
C HIS A 84 14.70 -13.05 14.47
N ARG A 85 15.88 -12.41 14.55
CA ARG A 85 16.63 -12.27 15.81
C ARG A 85 15.86 -11.48 16.87
N ALA A 86 15.09 -10.49 16.44
CA ALA A 86 14.29 -9.64 17.33
C ALA A 86 12.88 -10.22 17.63
N GLY A 87 12.50 -11.37 17.06
CA GLY A 87 11.17 -11.96 17.22
C GLY A 87 10.03 -11.10 16.66
N VAL A 88 10.32 -10.27 15.64
CA VAL A 88 9.33 -9.37 15.03
C VAL A 88 8.67 -10.06 13.82
N PRO A 89 7.33 -10.18 13.76
CA PRO A 89 6.64 -10.83 12.65
C PRO A 89 6.58 -9.93 11.39
N GLY A 90 6.29 -10.55 10.23
CA GLY A 90 5.98 -9.85 8.97
C GLY A 90 7.10 -9.83 7.93
N ALA A 91 8.19 -10.57 8.14
CA ALA A 91 9.27 -10.70 7.16
C ALA A 91 8.86 -11.47 5.89
N ASP A 92 7.81 -12.29 6.00
CA ASP A 92 7.19 -13.10 4.96
C ASP A 92 6.16 -12.36 4.09
N VAL A 93 5.89 -11.07 4.38
CA VAL A 93 4.84 -10.28 3.72
C VAL A 93 5.43 -9.27 2.73
N GLU A 94 4.96 -9.31 1.48
CA GLU A 94 5.30 -8.32 0.46
C GLU A 94 4.12 -7.43 0.06
N PHE A 95 4.29 -6.10 0.21
CA PHE A 95 3.35 -5.13 -0.34
C PHE A 95 3.56 -4.89 -1.84
N ARG A 96 2.48 -4.98 -2.61
CA ARG A 96 2.41 -4.60 -4.03
C ARG A 96 1.51 -3.37 -4.21
N PRO A 97 1.82 -2.47 -5.17
CA PRO A 97 0.97 -1.33 -5.46
C PRO A 97 -0.47 -1.75 -5.78
N ASN A 98 -1.45 -1.06 -5.19
CA ASN A 98 -2.85 -1.31 -5.50
C ASN A 98 -3.17 -0.84 -6.92
N ARG A 99 -3.72 -1.73 -7.74
CA ARG A 99 -4.07 -1.42 -9.13
C ARG A 99 -5.47 -0.81 -9.19
N VAL A 100 -5.54 0.48 -9.49
CA VAL A 100 -6.81 1.18 -9.73
C VAL A 100 -7.31 0.90 -11.14
N TYR A 101 -8.46 0.25 -11.27
CA TYR A 101 -9.10 -0.04 -12.55
C TYR A 101 -9.97 1.13 -13.05
N SER A 102 -10.26 1.14 -14.36
CA SER A 102 -11.16 2.14 -14.91
C SER A 102 -12.60 1.87 -14.46
N MET A 103 -13.21 2.84 -13.78
CA MET A 103 -14.61 2.76 -13.32
C MET A 103 -15.63 2.98 -14.44
N LYS A 104 -15.19 3.38 -15.64
CA LYS A 104 -16.10 3.60 -16.77
C LYS A 104 -16.71 2.27 -17.18
N PRO A 105 -18.04 2.14 -17.42
CA PRO A 105 -18.61 0.89 -17.88
C PRO A 105 -18.10 0.51 -19.29
N PRO A 106 -18.16 -0.77 -19.67
CA PRO A 106 -17.87 -1.18 -21.03
C PRO A 106 -18.89 -0.54 -21.99
N LYS A 107 -18.41 0.06 -23.08
CA LYS A 107 -19.24 0.65 -24.14
C LYS A 107 -18.91 -0.01 -25.47
N ALA A 108 -19.91 -0.20 -26.32
CA ALA A 108 -19.72 -0.73 -27.66
C ALA A 108 -18.77 0.16 -28.48
N PRO A 109 -17.86 -0.42 -29.29
CA PRO A 109 -16.94 0.35 -30.10
C PRO A 109 -17.72 1.15 -31.16
N ARG A 110 -17.34 2.42 -31.35
CA ARG A 110 -17.95 3.33 -32.33
C ARG A 110 -17.00 3.49 -33.52
N GLY A 111 -17.53 3.98 -34.64
CA GLY A 111 -16.78 4.10 -35.91
C GLY A 111 -17.32 3.16 -37.00
N TRP A 112 -17.04 3.48 -38.25
CA TRP A 112 -17.56 2.73 -39.41
C TRP A 112 -16.93 1.34 -39.48
N GLU A 113 -15.63 1.25 -39.24
CA GLU A 113 -14.83 0.04 -39.24
C GLU A 113 -15.18 -0.86 -38.06
N ALA A 114 -15.44 -0.28 -36.89
CA ALA A 114 -15.83 -1.00 -35.68
C ALA A 114 -17.20 -1.69 -35.82
N LYS A 115 -18.17 -1.02 -36.44
CA LYS A 115 -19.52 -1.56 -36.66
C LYS A 115 -19.54 -2.70 -37.69
N ARG A 116 -18.53 -2.80 -38.56
CA ARG A 116 -18.45 -3.74 -39.69
C ARG A 116 -17.42 -4.85 -39.49
N GLN A 117 -17.27 -5.30 -38.24
CA GLN A 117 -16.36 -6.38 -37.86
C GLN A 117 -16.96 -7.79 -38.03
N GLY A 118 -18.29 -7.90 -38.09
CA GLY A 118 -18.99 -9.18 -38.15
C GLY A 118 -18.94 -9.87 -39.52
N PRO A 119 -19.28 -11.17 -39.59
CA PRO A 119 -19.31 -11.95 -40.84
C PRO A 119 -20.25 -11.40 -41.92
N LYS A 120 -21.30 -10.67 -41.51
CA LYS A 120 -22.22 -9.96 -42.43
C LYS A 120 -21.49 -9.04 -43.41
N TYR A 121 -20.34 -8.50 -43.02
CA TYR A 121 -19.55 -7.54 -43.81
C TYR A 121 -18.23 -8.13 -44.30
N ARG A 122 -18.17 -9.45 -44.55
CA ARG A 122 -16.95 -10.13 -45.02
C ARG A 122 -16.34 -9.50 -46.26
N HIS A 123 -17.16 -9.06 -47.21
CA HIS A 123 -16.73 -8.34 -48.42
C HIS A 123 -16.01 -7.01 -48.12
N LEU A 124 -16.17 -6.44 -46.92
CA LEU A 124 -15.52 -5.20 -46.47
C LEU A 124 -14.35 -5.44 -45.52
N TRP A 125 -14.01 -6.69 -45.20
CA TRP A 125 -12.93 -6.99 -44.24
C TRP A 125 -11.56 -6.49 -44.68
N LYS A 126 -11.35 -6.24 -45.98
CA LYS A 126 -10.17 -5.53 -46.48
C LYS A 126 -9.96 -4.15 -45.85
N TYR A 127 -11.04 -3.46 -45.48
CA TYR A 127 -11.00 -2.12 -44.89
C TYR A 127 -11.17 -2.13 -43.38
N THR A 128 -11.68 -3.23 -42.80
CA THR A 128 -12.07 -3.26 -41.39
C THR A 128 -11.17 -4.16 -40.53
N LYS A 129 -10.51 -5.17 -41.08
CA LYS A 129 -9.62 -6.09 -40.33
C LYS A 129 -8.15 -5.73 -40.48
N ARG A 130 -7.34 -6.13 -39.50
CA ARG A 130 -5.86 -5.94 -39.48
C ARG A 130 -5.42 -4.47 -39.65
N ILE A 131 -6.22 -3.54 -39.16
CA ILE A 131 -5.86 -2.11 -39.11
C ILE A 131 -4.87 -1.92 -37.95
N ARG A 132 -3.68 -1.39 -38.25
CA ARG A 132 -2.62 -1.16 -37.26
C ARG A 132 -3.16 -0.36 -36.07
N GLY A 133 -3.12 -0.96 -34.88
CA GLY A 133 -3.56 -0.34 -33.62
C GLY A 133 -5.07 -0.32 -33.36
N LEU A 134 -5.91 -0.73 -34.31
CA LEU A 134 -7.38 -0.63 -34.22
C LEU A 134 -8.10 -1.98 -34.36
N SER A 135 -7.65 -2.85 -35.26
CA SER A 135 -8.24 -4.18 -35.47
C SER A 135 -7.19 -5.24 -35.83
N ASN A 136 -7.49 -6.50 -35.50
CA ASN A 136 -6.68 -7.65 -35.91
C ASN A 136 -7.48 -8.55 -36.85
N ALA A 137 -7.00 -9.77 -37.14
CA ALA A 137 -7.71 -10.71 -37.99
C ALA A 137 -9.03 -11.21 -37.39
N LYS A 138 -9.15 -11.22 -36.05
CA LYS A 138 -10.32 -11.71 -35.31
C LYS A 138 -11.38 -10.62 -35.18
N GLY A 139 -10.99 -9.40 -34.86
CA GLY A 139 -11.94 -8.34 -34.53
C GLY A 139 -11.30 -7.00 -34.24
N TRP A 140 -12.14 -6.11 -33.73
CA TRP A 140 -11.69 -4.85 -33.13
C TRP A 140 -10.81 -5.14 -31.93
N ILE A 141 -9.69 -4.42 -31.79
CA ILE A 141 -8.81 -4.57 -30.64
C ILE A 141 -9.50 -3.92 -29.44
N VAL A 142 -10.18 -4.74 -28.64
CA VAL A 142 -10.62 -4.32 -27.31
C VAL A 142 -9.40 -4.41 -26.41
N LYS A 143 -8.82 -3.26 -26.05
CA LYS A 143 -7.76 -3.21 -25.05
C LYS A 143 -8.35 -3.79 -23.77
N LYS A 144 -7.86 -4.98 -23.36
CA LYS A 144 -8.32 -5.62 -22.12
C LYS A 144 -8.19 -4.59 -21.00
N ARG A 145 -9.31 -4.26 -20.39
CA ARG A 145 -9.29 -3.56 -19.11
C ARG A 145 -8.72 -4.53 -18.10
N ALA A 146 -7.99 -3.98 -17.14
CA ALA A 146 -7.18 -4.80 -16.27
C ALA A 146 -8.00 -5.51 -15.16
N ASP A 147 -9.30 -5.24 -15.10
CA ASP A 147 -10.34 -5.89 -14.29
C ASP A 147 -10.70 -7.30 -14.80
N GLY A 148 -10.01 -7.83 -15.81
CA GLY A 148 -10.18 -9.19 -16.33
C GLY A 148 -11.48 -9.41 -17.12
N ASN A 149 -12.46 -8.49 -17.02
CA ASN A 149 -13.78 -8.60 -17.63
C ASN A 149 -13.85 -7.95 -19.02
N GLY A 150 -12.90 -8.30 -19.89
CA GLY A 150 -12.94 -7.96 -21.31
C GLY A 150 -13.30 -9.19 -22.12
N LYS A 151 -14.52 -9.26 -22.67
CA LYS A 151 -14.91 -10.31 -23.63
C LYS A 151 -13.87 -10.39 -24.76
N ARG A 152 -13.38 -11.61 -25.01
CA ARG A 152 -12.57 -11.94 -26.18
C ARG A 152 -13.42 -11.71 -27.43
N GLY A 153 -12.98 -10.81 -28.29
CA GLY A 153 -13.47 -10.66 -29.67
C GLY A 153 -12.46 -11.23 -30.66
#